data_AF-A0A741RUJ7-F1
#
_entry.id   AF-A0A741RUJ7-F1
#
_cell.length_a   1.000
_cell.length_b   1.000
_cell.length_c   1.000
_cell.angle_alpha   90.00
_cell.angle_beta   90.00
_cell.angle_gamma   90.00
#
_symmetry.space_group_name_H-M   'P 1'
#
loop_
_entity.id
_entity.type
_entity.pdbx_description
1 polymer ?
#
loop_
_entity_poly.entity_id
_entity_poly.type
_entity_poly.pdbx_seq_one_letter_code
_entity_poly.pdbx_strand_id
1 'polypeptide(L)'
;MSKKQKDNRYANRILYIITLAGITPLLVIFLTYLFNPDAYFIRFIYDNTQNIPSVLSSYNPVMTRIMDIYCKSAPLLAFVTFILLFRHRKLETITNREKLITASIFSPFVYAFYAYFFLWNNLELTTAGRTVRWMSENDFTLLIFYICLYYASFFMTYALCYVPVGSYKLWKER
;
A
#
# COMPACT_ATOMS: atom_id res chain seq x y z
N MET A 1 -28.61 10.99 13.34
CA MET A 1 -27.49 10.65 12.42
C MET A 1 -28.04 10.43 11.03
N SER A 2 -27.59 11.20 10.02
CA SER A 2 -28.11 11.11 8.64
C SER A 2 -27.80 9.74 8.00
N LYS A 3 -28.65 9.25 7.10
CA LYS A 3 -28.42 8.01 6.31
C LYS A 3 -27.04 8.04 5.63
N LYS A 4 -26.61 9.22 5.16
CA LYS A 4 -25.28 9.46 4.56
C LYS A 4 -24.13 9.19 5.52
N GLN A 5 -24.25 9.60 6.78
CA GLN A 5 -23.23 9.40 7.80
C GLN A 5 -23.13 7.92 8.21
N LYS A 6 -24.26 7.18 8.22
CA LYS A 6 -24.26 5.74 8.50
C LYS A 6 -23.52 4.96 7.42
N ASP A 7 -23.80 5.25 6.14
CA ASP A 7 -23.15 4.59 5.00
C ASP A 7 -21.63 4.85 4.98
N ASN A 8 -21.21 6.10 5.22
CA ASN A 8 -19.79 6.46 5.29
C ASN A 8 -19.07 5.83 6.48
N ARG A 9 -19.74 5.71 7.65
CA ARG A 9 -19.18 5.00 8.81
C ARG A 9 -18.98 3.52 8.52
N TYR A 10 -19.93 2.88 7.85
CA TYR A 10 -19.81 1.48 7.43
C TYR A 10 -18.63 1.28 6.46
N ALA A 11 -18.52 2.13 5.43
CA ALA A 11 -17.43 2.08 4.47
C ALA A 11 -16.06 2.28 5.14
N ASN A 12 -15.94 3.22 6.09
CA ASN A 12 -14.72 3.41 6.88
C ASN A 12 -14.39 2.16 7.71
N ARG A 13 -15.39 1.55 8.38
CA ARG A 13 -15.18 0.34 9.17
C ARG A 13 -14.64 -0.82 8.33
N ILE A 14 -15.22 -1.06 7.16
CA ILE A 14 -14.72 -2.09 6.24
C ILE A 14 -13.30 -1.76 5.78
N LEU A 15 -13.03 -0.50 5.40
CA LEU A 15 -11.70 -0.08 4.99
C LEU A 15 -10.66 -0.39 6.08
N TYR A 16 -10.96 -0.06 7.34
CA TYR A 16 -10.08 -0.38 8.48
C TYR A 16 -9.87 -1.89 8.67
N ILE A 17 -10.92 -2.69 8.54
CA ILE A 17 -10.82 -4.16 8.67
C ILE A 17 -9.92 -4.72 7.57
N ILE A 18 -10.12 -4.28 6.32
CA ILE A 18 -9.30 -4.75 5.19
C ILE A 18 -7.84 -4.32 5.35
N THR A 19 -7.59 -3.08 5.78
CA THR A 19 -6.21 -2.60 5.98
C THR A 19 -5.50 -3.39 7.08
N LEU A 20 -6.20 -3.72 8.17
CA LEU A 20 -5.64 -4.54 9.26
C LEU A 20 -5.38 -5.98 8.80
N ALA A 21 -6.34 -6.59 8.09
CA ALA A 21 -6.17 -7.92 7.52
C ALA A 21 -5.02 -7.97 6.50
N GLY A 22 -4.80 -6.89 5.77
CA GLY A 22 -3.70 -6.76 4.80
C GLY A 22 -2.30 -6.80 5.44
N ILE A 23 -2.13 -6.47 6.72
CA ILE A 23 -0.84 -6.59 7.40
C ILE A 23 -0.58 -8.02 7.87
N THR A 24 -1.62 -8.81 8.11
CA THR A 24 -1.47 -10.13 8.75
C THR A 24 -0.43 -11.02 8.07
N PRO A 25 -0.34 -11.09 6.72
CA PRO A 25 0.71 -11.87 6.07
C PRO A 25 2.13 -11.36 6.30
N LEU A 26 2.35 -10.04 6.44
CA LEU A 26 3.67 -9.48 6.79
C LEU A 26 4.12 -9.95 8.18
N LEU A 27 3.20 -9.97 9.15
CA LEU A 27 3.50 -10.48 10.49
C LEU A 27 3.79 -11.99 10.46
N VAL A 28 3.06 -12.75 9.65
CA VAL A 28 3.30 -14.20 9.48
C VAL A 28 4.67 -14.45 8.86
N ILE A 29 5.05 -13.70 7.81
CA ILE A 29 6.39 -13.80 7.19
C ILE A 29 7.48 -13.52 8.22
N PHE A 30 7.33 -12.44 8.99
CA PHE A 30 8.28 -12.06 10.04
C PHE A 30 8.45 -13.13 11.11
N LEU A 31 7.34 -13.63 11.67
CA LEU A 31 7.37 -14.66 12.70
C LEU A 31 7.95 -15.98 12.16
N THR A 32 7.59 -16.36 10.94
CA THR A 32 8.13 -17.57 10.30
C THR A 32 9.64 -17.47 10.16
N TYR A 33 10.15 -16.30 9.73
CA TYR A 33 11.59 -16.08 9.59
C TYR A 33 12.31 -16.09 10.96
N LEU A 34 11.70 -15.52 12.01
CA LEU A 34 12.28 -15.46 13.36
C LEU A 34 12.39 -16.84 14.01
N PHE A 35 11.39 -17.71 13.83
CA PHE A 35 11.40 -19.06 14.41
C PHE A 35 12.08 -20.11 13.53
N ASN A 36 11.99 -19.99 12.21
CA ASN A 36 12.57 -20.94 11.27
C ASN A 36 12.98 -20.25 9.94
N PRO A 37 14.19 -19.66 9.89
CA PRO A 37 14.66 -18.95 8.70
C PRO A 37 14.88 -19.87 7.48
N ASP A 38 15.07 -21.17 7.72
CA ASP A 38 15.31 -22.19 6.68
C ASP A 38 14.03 -22.88 6.18
N ALA A 39 12.86 -22.37 6.56
CA ALA A 39 11.59 -22.92 6.10
C ALA A 39 11.55 -23.00 4.57
N TYR A 40 11.19 -24.17 4.03
CA TYR A 40 11.12 -24.43 2.60
C TYR A 40 10.29 -23.38 1.84
N PHE A 41 9.19 -22.92 2.44
CA PHE A 41 8.31 -21.91 1.86
C PHE A 41 9.02 -20.56 1.63
N ILE A 42 9.88 -20.12 2.56
CA ILE A 42 10.65 -18.88 2.46
C ILE A 42 11.63 -18.97 1.30
N ARG A 43 12.39 -20.06 1.23
CA ARG A 43 13.37 -20.30 0.17
C ARG A 43 12.72 -20.44 -1.20
N PHE A 44 11.61 -21.19 -1.28
CA PHE A 44 10.85 -21.35 -2.53
C PHE A 44 10.41 -20.00 -3.10
N ILE A 45 9.84 -19.11 -2.28
CA ILE A 45 9.44 -17.78 -2.75
C ILE A 45 10.67 -16.97 -3.16
N TYR A 46 11.71 -16.95 -2.33
CA TYR A 46 12.94 -16.20 -2.61
C TYR A 46 13.58 -16.57 -3.95
N ASP A 47 13.72 -17.87 -4.23
CA ASP A 47 14.34 -18.37 -5.46
C ASP A 47 13.52 -18.06 -6.71
N ASN A 48 12.19 -18.15 -6.62
CA ASN A 48 11.30 -17.84 -7.74
C ASN A 48 11.16 -16.33 -8.02
N THR A 49 11.66 -15.48 -7.13
CA THR A 49 11.43 -14.02 -7.21
C THR A 49 12.72 -13.21 -7.34
N GLN A 50 13.86 -13.86 -7.56
CA GLN A 50 15.17 -13.19 -7.67
C GLN A 50 15.23 -12.17 -8.82
N ASN A 51 14.46 -12.39 -9.89
CA ASN A 51 14.42 -11.54 -11.08
C ASN A 51 13.44 -10.36 -10.95
N ILE A 52 12.63 -10.31 -9.88
CA ILE A 52 11.69 -9.22 -9.66
C ILE A 52 12.43 -8.08 -8.98
N PRO A 53 12.33 -6.84 -9.49
CA PRO A 53 13.00 -5.71 -8.85
C PRO A 53 12.43 -5.52 -7.44
N SER A 54 13.25 -5.32 -6.41
CA SER A 54 12.73 -5.24 -5.04
C SER A 54 13.43 -4.18 -4.20
N VAL A 55 12.70 -3.67 -3.22
CA VAL A 55 13.28 -2.88 -2.15
C VAL A 55 13.92 -3.84 -1.15
N LEU A 56 15.26 -3.84 -1.05
CA LEU A 56 16.04 -4.82 -0.29
C LEU A 56 16.84 -4.16 0.82
N SER A 57 17.08 -4.88 1.91
CA SER A 57 18.08 -4.51 2.90
C SER A 57 19.22 -5.54 2.88
N SER A 58 20.46 -5.05 2.76
CA SER A 58 21.64 -5.92 2.84
C SER A 58 21.85 -6.52 4.24
N TYR A 59 21.12 -6.06 5.26
CA TYR A 59 21.08 -6.69 6.59
C TYR A 59 20.38 -8.05 6.56
N ASN A 60 19.26 -8.16 5.85
CA ASN A 60 18.47 -9.41 5.77
C ASN A 60 17.79 -9.53 4.40
N PRO A 61 18.53 -9.95 3.35
CA PRO A 61 18.06 -9.90 1.97
C PRO A 61 16.93 -10.90 1.67
N VAL A 62 16.83 -12.00 2.41
CA VAL A 62 15.80 -13.03 2.18
C VAL A 62 14.45 -12.56 2.71
N MET A 63 14.39 -12.13 3.97
CA MET A 63 13.15 -11.65 4.59
C MET A 63 12.61 -10.41 3.86
N THR A 64 13.48 -9.45 3.59
CA THR A 64 13.11 -8.19 2.93
C THR A 64 12.54 -8.38 1.54
N ARG A 65 13.10 -9.31 0.74
CA ARG A 65 12.56 -9.65 -0.58
C ARG A 65 11.13 -10.18 -0.50
N ILE A 66 10.88 -11.15 0.38
CA ILE A 66 9.55 -11.77 0.51
C ILE A 66 8.51 -10.74 0.97
N MET A 67 8.88 -9.88 1.92
CA MET A 67 8.02 -8.78 2.37
C MET A 67 7.74 -7.79 1.24
N ASP A 68 8.73 -7.40 0.46
CA ASP A 68 8.58 -6.49 -0.68
C ASP A 68 7.62 -7.06 -1.75
N ILE A 69 7.78 -8.33 -2.10
CA ILE A 69 6.89 -9.01 -3.06
C ILE A 69 5.45 -9.00 -2.57
N TYR A 70 5.23 -9.23 -1.28
CA TYR A 70 3.91 -9.11 -0.70
C TYR A 70 3.40 -7.65 -0.74
N CYS A 71 4.25 -6.65 -0.49
CA CYS A 71 3.89 -5.23 -0.63
C CYS A 71 3.42 -4.88 -2.05
N LYS A 72 3.97 -5.51 -3.09
CA LYS A 72 3.50 -5.35 -4.48
C LYS A 72 2.09 -5.88 -4.75
N SER A 73 1.54 -6.70 -3.86
CA SER A 73 0.13 -7.12 -3.93
C SER A 73 -0.83 -6.07 -3.36
N ALA A 74 -0.35 -5.10 -2.58
CA ALA A 74 -1.16 -4.07 -1.93
C ALA A 74 -1.99 -3.23 -2.92
N PRO A 75 -1.48 -2.80 -4.09
CA PRO A 75 -2.28 -2.11 -5.10
C PRO A 75 -3.49 -2.92 -5.59
N LEU A 76 -3.33 -4.25 -5.74
CA LEU A 76 -4.43 -5.12 -6.16
C LEU A 76 -5.52 -5.16 -5.08
N LEU A 77 -5.14 -5.33 -3.81
CA LEU A 77 -6.10 -5.30 -2.70
C LEU A 77 -6.81 -3.94 -2.60
N ALA A 78 -6.09 -2.84 -2.81
CA ALA A 78 -6.65 -1.50 -2.83
C ALA A 78 -7.68 -1.30 -3.93
N PHE A 79 -7.41 -1.83 -5.13
CA PHE A 79 -8.33 -1.79 -6.26
C PHE A 79 -9.61 -2.60 -5.99
N VAL A 80 -9.48 -3.82 -5.45
CA VAL A 80 -10.63 -4.64 -5.04
C VAL A 80 -11.44 -3.93 -3.96
N THR A 81 -10.78 -3.35 -2.97
CA THR A 81 -11.42 -2.59 -1.88
C THR A 81 -12.18 -1.38 -2.43
N PHE A 82 -11.59 -0.68 -3.40
CA PHE A 82 -12.25 0.42 -4.08
C PHE A 82 -13.54 -0.04 -4.78
N ILE A 83 -13.51 -1.15 -5.53
CA ILE A 83 -14.70 -1.72 -6.20
C ILE A 83 -15.79 -2.10 -5.19
N LEU A 84 -15.43 -2.63 -4.02
CA LEU A 84 -16.41 -2.98 -2.99
C LEU A 84 -17.02 -1.73 -2.34
N LEU A 85 -16.23 -0.69 -2.12
CA LEU A 85 -16.63 0.48 -1.33
C LEU A 85 -17.20 1.66 -2.15
N PHE A 86 -16.91 1.77 -3.44
CA PHE A 86 -17.30 2.96 -4.24
C PHE A 86 -18.81 3.17 -4.32
N ARG A 87 -19.61 2.09 -4.17
CA ARG A 87 -21.08 2.14 -4.15
C ARG A 87 -21.64 2.64 -2.82
N HIS A 88 -20.95 2.38 -1.72
CA HIS A 88 -21.40 2.75 -0.37
C HIS A 88 -20.90 4.13 0.08
N ARG A 89 -19.82 4.64 -0.54
CA ARG A 89 -19.29 5.98 -0.30
C ARG A 89 -20.22 7.05 -0.87
N LYS A 90 -20.77 7.90 0.01
CA LYS A 90 -21.47 9.12 -0.36
C LYS A 90 -20.56 10.32 -0.14
N LEU A 91 -20.24 11.00 -1.23
CA LEU A 91 -19.36 12.17 -1.23
C LEU A 91 -20.01 13.31 -0.46
N GLU A 92 -19.27 13.96 0.43
CA GLU A 92 -19.63 15.29 0.90
C GLU A 92 -19.42 16.27 -0.24
N THR A 93 -20.32 17.24 -0.39
CA THR A 93 -20.24 18.27 -1.43
C THR A 93 -19.00 19.11 -1.15
N ILE A 94 -17.94 18.90 -1.92
CA ILE A 94 -16.71 19.68 -1.78
C ILE A 94 -16.92 21.03 -2.47
N THR A 95 -16.71 22.11 -1.73
CA THR A 95 -17.01 23.49 -2.16
C THR A 95 -16.13 23.97 -3.32
N ASN A 96 -14.97 23.35 -3.58
CA ASN A 96 -13.98 23.89 -4.51
C ASN A 96 -13.61 22.92 -5.67
N ARG A 97 -14.19 23.17 -6.85
CA ARG A 97 -14.09 22.35 -8.07
C ARG A 97 -12.69 22.33 -8.68
N GLU A 98 -12.01 23.48 -8.71
CA GLU A 98 -10.69 23.61 -9.34
C GLU A 98 -9.67 22.72 -8.65
N LYS A 99 -9.64 22.74 -7.31
CA LYS A 99 -8.75 21.89 -6.51
C LYS A 99 -8.95 20.40 -6.80
N LEU A 100 -10.19 20.00 -7.09
CA LEU A 100 -10.57 18.60 -7.27
C LEU A 100 -10.22 18.08 -8.69
N ILE A 101 -10.36 18.94 -9.70
CA ILE A 101 -9.88 18.68 -11.05
C ILE A 101 -8.34 18.64 -11.07
N THR A 102 -7.68 19.62 -10.44
CA THR A 102 -6.21 19.63 -10.32
C THR A 102 -5.71 18.37 -9.62
N ALA A 103 -6.36 17.95 -8.53
CA ALA A 103 -6.01 16.69 -7.85
C ALA A 103 -6.20 15.46 -8.74
N SER A 104 -7.21 15.44 -9.61
CA SER A 104 -7.47 14.34 -10.55
C SER A 104 -6.43 14.24 -11.65
N ILE A 105 -5.92 15.38 -12.12
CA ILE A 105 -4.87 15.44 -13.14
C ILE A 105 -3.51 15.13 -12.52
N PHE A 106 -3.25 15.59 -11.29
CA PHE A 106 -1.94 15.44 -10.64
C PHE A 106 -1.75 14.07 -9.97
N SER A 107 -2.82 13.43 -9.48
CA SER A 107 -2.73 12.15 -8.77
C SER A 107 -2.07 11.01 -9.57
N PRO A 108 -2.29 10.85 -10.90
CA PRO A 108 -1.60 9.82 -11.68
C PRO A 108 -0.10 10.07 -11.79
N PHE A 109 0.34 11.33 -11.88
CA PHE A 109 1.78 11.65 -11.93
C PHE A 109 2.48 11.33 -10.62
N VAL A 110 1.87 11.68 -9.48
CA VAL A 110 2.42 11.35 -8.16
C VAL A 110 2.46 9.85 -7.96
N TYR A 111 1.41 9.12 -8.38
CA TYR A 111 1.39 7.67 -8.29
C TYR A 111 2.42 7.01 -9.21
N ALA A 112 2.59 7.50 -10.44
CA ALA A 112 3.60 6.98 -11.37
C ALA A 112 5.01 7.15 -10.81
N PHE A 113 5.31 8.31 -10.21
CA PHE A 113 6.56 8.53 -9.49
C PHE A 113 6.72 7.52 -8.35
N TYR A 114 5.70 7.36 -7.50
CA TYR A 114 5.73 6.39 -6.40
C TYR A 114 5.96 4.94 -6.89
N ALA A 115 5.20 4.50 -7.89
CA ALA A 115 5.28 3.16 -8.45
C ALA A 115 6.64 2.90 -9.10
N TYR A 116 7.19 3.89 -9.81
CA TYR A 116 8.52 3.78 -10.37
C TYR A 116 9.58 3.51 -9.30
N PHE A 117 9.61 4.32 -8.24
CA PHE A 117 10.62 4.18 -7.19
C PHE A 117 10.43 2.91 -6.36
N PHE A 118 9.21 2.62 -5.90
CA PHE A 118 8.98 1.58 -4.89
C PHE A 118 8.45 0.24 -5.43
N LEU A 119 7.82 0.20 -6.61
CA LEU A 119 7.27 -1.04 -7.18
C LEU A 119 8.10 -1.59 -8.33
N TRP A 120 8.81 -0.75 -9.08
CA TRP A 120 9.53 -1.17 -10.30
C TRP A 120 11.05 -1.03 -10.25
N ASN A 121 11.60 -0.29 -9.31
CA ASN A 121 13.05 -0.12 -9.20
C ASN A 121 13.65 -1.00 -8.09
N ASN A 122 14.91 -1.40 -8.29
CA ASN A 122 15.70 -2.02 -7.23
C ASN A 122 16.22 -0.91 -6.32
N LEU A 123 15.73 -0.86 -5.09
CA LEU A 123 16.19 0.09 -4.09
C LEU A 123 16.86 -0.66 -2.95
N GLU A 124 18.10 -0.29 -2.65
CA GLU A 124 18.80 -0.83 -1.51
C GLU A 124 18.65 0.13 -0.31
N LEU A 125 18.04 -0.37 0.77
CA LEU A 125 17.69 0.39 1.97
C LEU A 125 18.91 0.79 2.80
N THR A 126 19.97 -0.03 2.76
CA THR A 126 21.23 0.17 3.49
C THR A 126 22.08 1.31 2.92
N THR A 127 21.94 1.58 1.62
CA THR A 127 22.60 2.70 0.92
C THR A 127 21.70 3.93 0.77
N ALA A 128 20.42 3.81 1.08
CA ALA A 128 19.47 4.92 1.11
C ALA A 128 19.75 5.92 2.24
N GLY A 129 19.14 7.11 2.15
CA GLY A 129 19.38 8.24 3.06
C GLY A 129 19.30 7.90 4.55
N ARG A 130 19.91 8.75 5.38
CA ARG A 130 20.22 8.51 6.82
C ARG A 130 19.04 7.94 7.65
N THR A 131 17.80 8.33 7.37
CA THR A 131 16.60 7.84 8.07
C THR A 131 16.20 6.41 7.68
N VAL A 132 16.37 6.03 6.42
CA VAL A 132 16.06 4.69 5.89
C VAL A 132 17.09 3.68 6.37
N ARG A 133 18.35 4.10 6.46
CA ARG A 133 19.45 3.28 7.01
C ARG A 133 19.16 2.84 8.45
N TRP A 134 18.68 3.74 9.31
CA TRP A 134 18.32 3.38 10.69
C TRP A 134 17.19 2.33 10.76
N MET A 135 16.25 2.37 9.81
CA MET A 135 15.19 1.36 9.73
C MET A 135 15.71 0.00 9.24
N SER A 136 16.89 -0.03 8.61
CA SER A 136 17.49 -1.24 8.04
C SER A 136 18.42 -2.01 8.99
N GLU A 137 18.66 -1.52 10.20
CA GLU A 137 19.64 -2.05 11.16
C GLU A 137 19.10 -3.17 12.07
N ASN A 138 17.79 -3.41 12.09
CA ASN A 138 17.15 -4.45 12.89
C ASN A 138 15.97 -5.06 12.13
N ASP A 139 15.74 -6.36 12.29
CA ASP A 139 14.61 -7.08 11.70
C ASP A 139 13.26 -6.46 12.11
N PHE A 140 13.11 -5.99 13.35
CA PHE A 140 11.87 -5.36 13.81
C PHE A 140 11.61 -4.01 13.13
N THR A 141 12.65 -3.19 12.92
CA THR A 141 12.49 -1.90 12.23
C THR A 141 12.26 -2.10 10.74
N LEU A 142 12.83 -3.15 10.15
CA LEU A 142 12.52 -3.58 8.79
C LEU A 142 11.04 -3.95 8.65
N LEU A 143 10.48 -4.72 9.59
CA LEU A 143 9.04 -5.04 9.59
C LEU A 143 8.18 -3.77 9.59
N ILE A 144 8.50 -2.80 10.46
CA ILE A 144 7.79 -1.51 10.51
C ILE A 144 7.88 -0.80 9.15
N PHE A 145 9.06 -0.78 8.53
CA PHE A 145 9.25 -0.18 7.21
C PHE A 145 8.35 -0.84 6.15
N TYR A 146 8.29 -2.17 6.07
CA TYR A 146 7.46 -2.87 5.09
C TYR A 146 5.96 -2.71 5.38
N ILE A 147 5.53 -2.61 6.64
CA ILE A 147 4.15 -2.27 6.98
C ILE A 147 3.80 -0.87 6.48
N CYS A 148 4.68 0.10 6.70
CA CYS A 148 4.51 1.46 6.18
C CYS A 148 4.48 1.49 4.65
N LEU A 149 5.36 0.73 3.99
CA LEU A 149 5.40 0.60 2.54
C LEU A 149 4.11 0.00 1.98
N TYR A 150 3.60 -1.06 2.62
CA TYR A 150 2.34 -1.71 2.30
C TYR A 150 1.17 -0.72 2.39
N TYR A 151 1.09 0.02 3.51
CA TYR A 151 0.05 1.03 3.68
C TYR A 151 0.16 2.18 2.69
N ALA A 152 1.37 2.67 2.42
CA ALA A 152 1.59 3.69 1.41
C ALA A 152 1.09 3.19 0.03
N SER A 153 1.49 1.98 -0.38
CA SER A 153 1.05 1.38 -1.64
C SER A 153 -0.48 1.23 -1.70
N PHE A 154 -1.09 0.74 -0.62
CA PHE A 154 -2.53 0.55 -0.53
C PHE A 154 -3.29 1.88 -0.62
N PHE A 155 -2.96 2.87 0.22
CA PHE A 155 -3.67 4.14 0.26
C PHE A 155 -3.42 5.00 -0.97
N MET A 156 -2.20 4.99 -1.52
CA MET A 156 -1.89 5.70 -2.76
C MET A 156 -2.71 5.15 -3.94
N THR A 157 -2.82 3.82 -4.06
CA THR A 157 -3.63 3.19 -5.11
C THR A 157 -5.12 3.44 -4.88
N TYR A 158 -5.61 3.30 -3.63
CA TYR A 158 -7.00 3.57 -3.29
C TYR A 158 -7.39 5.03 -3.59
N ALA A 159 -6.51 5.98 -3.25
CA ALA A 159 -6.72 7.40 -3.54
C ALA A 159 -6.73 7.68 -5.04
N LEU A 160 -5.79 7.09 -5.80
CA LEU A 160 -5.73 7.20 -7.25
C LEU A 160 -7.05 6.77 -7.91
N CYS A 161 -7.63 5.65 -7.47
CA CYS A 161 -8.92 5.18 -7.99
C CYS A 161 -10.09 6.08 -7.56
N TYR A 162 -10.06 6.59 -6.33
CA TYR A 162 -11.18 7.33 -5.75
C TYR A 162 -11.30 8.77 -6.24
N VAL A 163 -10.17 9.48 -6.42
CA VAL A 163 -10.15 10.89 -6.82
C VAL A 163 -10.94 11.17 -8.11
N PRO A 164 -10.70 10.48 -9.26
CA PRO A 164 -11.44 10.74 -10.49
C PRO A 164 -12.94 10.43 -10.38
N VAL A 165 -13.31 9.36 -9.67
CA VAL A 165 -14.72 9.00 -9.44
C VAL A 165 -15.42 10.01 -8.54
N GLY A 166 -14.71 10.54 -7.54
CA GLY A 166 -15.13 11.67 -6.73
C GLY A 166 -15.47 12.89 -7.59
N SER A 167 -14.56 13.23 -8.50
CA SER A 167 -14.71 14.35 -9.45
C SER A 167 -15.88 14.19 -10.39
N TYR A 168 -16.06 13.01 -10.97
CA TYR A 168 -17.15 12.73 -11.88
C TYR A 168 -18.53 12.81 -11.19
N LYS A 169 -18.68 12.19 -10.01
CA LYS A 169 -19.95 12.22 -9.27
C LYS A 169 -20.33 13.65 -8.86
N LEU A 170 -19.37 14.44 -8.39
CA LEU A 170 -19.61 15.85 -8.03
C LEU A 170 -19.95 16.72 -9.25
N TRP A 171 -19.41 16.40 -10.43
CA TRP A 171 -19.76 17.10 -11.66
C TRP A 171 -21.18 16.76 -12.14
N LYS A 172 -21.65 15.51 -11.96
CA LYS A 172 -22.97 15.03 -12.41
C LYS A 172 -24.15 15.40 -11.50
N GLU A 173 -23.92 15.63 -10.20
CA GLU A 173 -24.98 16.03 -9.25
C GLU A 173 -25.46 17.48 -9.42
N ARG A 174 -24.95 18.21 -10.41
CA ARG A 174 -25.43 19.54 -10.86
C ARG A 174 -25.68 19.51 -12.36
#